data_AF-A0A1S0TU42-F1
#
_entry.id   AF-A0A1S0TU42-F1
#
_cell.length_a   1.000
_cell.length_b   1.000
_cell.length_c   1.000
_cell.angle_alpha   90.00
_cell.angle_beta   90.00
_cell.angle_gamma   90.00
#
_symmetry.space_group_name_H-M   'P 1'
#
loop_
_entity.id
_entity.type
_entity.pdbx_description
1 polymer ?
#
loop_
_entity_poly.entity_id
_entity_poly.type
_entity_poly.pdbx_seq_one_letter_code
_entity_poly.pdbx_strand_id
1 'polypeptide(L)'
;MVVTSWNDSLKRIRSAHMQISFSYRSPLILCIVSRDGFQLDAQVDLVYKQMLSIICRDQLISIFQTKGPNFDLRFLLRGTDRHLNAIVCGYRNDIAVFMRSIRIFPMAFADREQFTSAIVSAVGNIVYGLVIANRQLITVVRMKGIALNPCDLHLLINLIDCNPSLKNADNWIPICLPQFNDTGFLYAYVSFIWEGSSACLLLLSLERGAFETLRGVKETIITKLCSSKLCTSLKNAVENPSFFDIQTDVPSDLWHFTYKNRCSSQICCSQHSLPFISKSERWKLQEYYKKMFGYAMRTPSLRHLFITRPECCLLSNVTSNYELHCVLSPFVTRASASAHVDRLLKMLKKEESKFFTTSSVHF
;
A
#
# COMPACT_ATOMS: atom_id res chain seq x y z
N MET A 1 -24.27 15.18 25.42
CA MET A 1 -22.88 14.70 25.45
C MET A 1 -22.03 15.82 26.05
N VAL A 2 -21.64 15.69 27.32
CA VAL A 2 -21.05 16.74 28.21
C VAL A 2 -19.63 17.16 27.81
N VAL A 3 -19.16 16.74 26.63
CA VAL A 3 -17.75 16.81 26.23
C VAL A 3 -17.39 18.15 25.56
N THR A 4 -18.35 18.83 24.92
CA THR A 4 -18.09 20.09 24.21
C THR A 4 -17.90 21.30 25.12
N SER A 5 -18.42 21.28 26.35
CA SER A 5 -18.33 22.42 27.27
C SER A 5 -16.91 22.67 27.81
N TRP A 6 -16.01 21.67 27.73
CA TRP A 6 -14.65 21.73 28.32
C TRP A 6 -13.52 21.70 27.27
N ASN A 7 -13.84 21.83 25.98
CA ASN A 7 -12.89 21.62 24.88
C ASN A 7 -12.25 20.22 24.90
N ASP A 8 -12.90 19.26 25.56
CA ASP A 8 -12.49 17.87 25.59
C ASP A 8 -13.00 17.15 24.35
N SER A 9 -12.34 16.06 23.98
CA SER A 9 -12.79 15.17 22.90
C SER A 9 -12.70 13.72 23.36
N LEU A 10 -13.81 12.98 23.22
CA LEU A 10 -13.81 11.55 23.47
C LEU A 10 -12.89 10.88 22.44
N LYS A 11 -11.80 10.27 22.89
CA LYS A 11 -10.84 9.57 22.01
C LYS A 11 -11.06 8.07 21.96
N ARG A 12 -11.35 7.44 23.09
CA ARG A 12 -11.44 5.98 23.18
C ARG A 12 -12.36 5.50 24.30
N ILE A 13 -13.11 4.43 24.03
CA ILE A 13 -13.80 3.61 25.04
C ILE A 13 -13.20 2.20 24.98
N ARG A 14 -12.87 1.62 26.14
CA ARG A 14 -12.30 0.27 26.22
C ARG A 14 -13.10 -0.57 27.23
N SER A 15 -13.42 -1.79 26.82
CA SER A 15 -13.96 -2.85 27.66
C SER A 15 -13.14 -4.14 27.45
N ALA A 16 -13.45 -5.21 28.19
CA ALA A 16 -12.75 -6.48 28.07
C ALA A 16 -12.81 -7.09 26.66
N HIS A 17 -13.92 -6.90 25.93
CA HIS A 17 -14.18 -7.57 24.65
C HIS A 17 -14.27 -6.62 23.45
N MET A 18 -14.21 -5.31 23.69
CA MET A 18 -14.46 -4.30 22.68
C MET A 18 -13.67 -3.03 22.96
N GLN A 19 -13.07 -2.49 21.91
CA GLN A 19 -12.40 -1.20 21.89
C GLN A 19 -13.04 -0.33 20.82
N ILE A 20 -13.30 0.92 21.18
CA ILE A 20 -13.89 1.93 20.32
C ILE A 20 -12.93 3.10 20.25
N SER A 21 -12.48 3.48 19.06
CA SER A 21 -11.68 4.70 18.86
C SER A 21 -12.46 5.72 18.04
N PHE A 22 -12.41 6.97 18.47
CA PHE A 22 -13.10 8.10 17.87
C PHE A 22 -12.10 9.08 17.27
N SER A 23 -12.46 9.70 16.14
CA SER A 23 -11.69 10.77 15.52
C SER A 23 -12.63 11.87 15.07
N TYR A 24 -12.49 13.05 15.67
CA TYR A 24 -13.18 14.25 15.20
C TYR A 24 -12.38 14.90 14.07
N ARG A 25 -13.01 15.01 12.90
CA ARG A 25 -12.48 15.59 11.67
C ARG A 25 -13.58 16.47 11.08
N SER A 26 -13.68 17.72 11.56
CA SER A 26 -14.75 18.64 11.18
C SER A 26 -15.05 18.57 9.68
N PRO A 27 -16.32 18.36 9.27
CA PRO A 27 -17.55 18.33 10.09
C PRO A 27 -17.92 16.94 10.66
N LEU A 28 -17.07 15.93 10.52
CA LEU A 28 -17.37 14.53 10.84
C LEU A 28 -16.85 14.09 12.20
N ILE A 29 -17.60 13.20 12.84
CA ILE A 29 -17.11 12.33 13.92
C ILE A 29 -17.05 10.92 13.37
N LEU A 30 -15.85 10.37 13.29
CA LEU A 30 -15.59 9.01 12.82
C LEU A 30 -15.35 8.11 14.02
N CYS A 31 -15.72 6.84 13.87
CA CYS A 31 -15.56 5.84 14.92
C CYS A 31 -15.21 4.47 14.30
N ILE A 32 -14.29 3.75 14.93
CA ILE A 32 -14.06 2.32 14.65
C ILE A 32 -14.30 1.50 15.91
N VAL A 33 -14.98 0.36 15.74
CA VAL A 33 -15.24 -0.62 16.80
C VAL A 33 -14.51 -1.91 16.45
N SER A 34 -13.73 -2.45 17.39
CA SER A 34 -12.93 -3.64 17.16
C SER A 34 -12.73 -4.46 18.44
N ARG A 35 -12.59 -5.78 18.28
CA ARG A 35 -12.15 -6.67 19.37
C ARG A 35 -10.62 -6.63 19.55
N ASP A 36 -9.90 -6.32 18.49
CA ASP A 36 -8.44 -6.12 18.48
C ASP A 36 -8.12 -4.61 18.54
N GLY A 37 -7.21 -4.23 19.44
CA GLY A 37 -6.78 -2.84 19.66
C GLY A 37 -5.64 -2.37 18.76
N PHE A 38 -5.22 -3.17 17.78
CA PHE A 38 -4.08 -2.85 16.92
C PHE A 38 -4.32 -1.57 16.08
N GLN A 39 -3.66 -0.48 16.46
CA GLN A 39 -3.60 0.79 15.71
C GLN A 39 -4.95 1.35 15.25
N LEU A 40 -5.96 1.32 16.12
CA LEU A 40 -7.32 1.80 15.79
C LEU A 40 -7.35 3.24 15.28
N ASP A 41 -6.52 4.12 15.83
CA ASP A 41 -6.48 5.53 15.41
C ASP A 41 -6.02 5.69 13.95
N ALA A 42 -5.05 4.85 13.53
CA ALA A 42 -4.58 4.82 12.16
C ALA A 42 -5.56 4.11 11.20
N GLN A 43 -6.35 3.15 11.70
CA GLN A 43 -7.47 2.58 10.94
C GLN A 43 -8.54 3.64 10.65
N VAL A 44 -8.95 4.42 11.66
CA VAL A 44 -9.92 5.52 11.48
C VAL A 44 -9.37 6.59 10.53
N ASP A 45 -8.10 6.94 10.66
CA ASP A 45 -7.44 7.90 9.76
C ASP A 45 -7.45 7.42 8.30
N LEU A 46 -7.21 6.13 8.06
CA LEU A 46 -7.27 5.56 6.71
C LEU A 46 -8.70 5.51 6.15
N VAL A 47 -9.71 5.21 6.99
CA VAL A 47 -11.12 5.29 6.59
C VAL A 47 -11.49 6.71 6.19
N TYR A 48 -11.08 7.72 6.97
CA TYR A 48 -11.29 9.13 6.62
C TYR A 48 -10.67 9.48 5.27
N LYS A 49 -9.43 9.06 5.04
CA LYS A 49 -8.74 9.31 3.76
C LYS A 49 -9.40 8.59 2.59
N GLN A 50 -9.97 7.40 2.80
CA GLN A 50 -10.77 6.72 1.79
C GLN A 50 -12.09 7.44 1.48
N MET A 51 -12.70 8.10 2.47
CA MET A 51 -13.85 8.98 2.22
C MET A 51 -13.42 10.22 1.44
N LEU A 52 -12.30 10.84 1.83
CA LEU A 52 -11.77 12.00 1.14
C LEU A 52 -11.43 11.71 -0.32
N SER A 53 -10.97 10.49 -0.64
CA SER A 53 -10.68 10.11 -2.02
C SER A 53 -11.90 10.16 -2.94
N ILE A 54 -13.10 10.06 -2.37
CA ILE A 54 -14.40 10.12 -3.06
C ILE A 54 -14.96 11.54 -3.03
N ILE A 55 -14.86 12.23 -1.88
CA ILE A 55 -15.37 13.59 -1.66
C ILE A 55 -14.25 14.40 -1.01
N CYS A 56 -13.62 15.31 -1.76
CA CYS A 56 -12.55 16.17 -1.23
C CYS A 56 -12.99 16.93 0.02
N ARG A 57 -12.02 17.33 0.85
CA ARG A 57 -12.27 18.05 2.10
C ARG A 57 -13.07 19.33 1.89
N ASP A 58 -12.75 20.11 0.87
CA ASP A 58 -13.45 21.37 0.59
C ASP A 58 -14.90 21.14 0.17
N GLN A 59 -15.16 20.09 -0.63
CA GLN A 59 -16.53 19.70 -0.95
C GLN A 59 -17.29 19.25 0.29
N LEU A 60 -16.66 18.41 1.13
CA LEU A 60 -17.25 17.94 2.37
C LEU A 60 -17.64 19.12 3.28
N ILE A 61 -16.73 20.08 3.49
CA ILE A 61 -17.01 21.28 4.28
C ILE A 61 -18.14 22.10 3.66
N SER A 62 -18.08 22.37 2.35
CA SER A 62 -19.08 23.16 1.64
C SER A 62 -20.48 22.54 1.72
N ILE A 63 -20.58 21.21 1.63
CA ILE A 63 -21.84 20.48 1.77
C ILE A 63 -22.48 20.75 3.13
N PHE A 64 -21.73 20.58 4.22
CA PHE A 64 -22.26 20.79 5.57
C PHE A 64 -22.53 22.28 5.89
N GLN A 65 -21.79 23.20 5.28
CA GLN A 65 -22.09 24.64 5.37
C GLN A 65 -23.39 25.00 4.63
N THR A 66 -23.64 24.41 3.46
CA THR A 66 -24.78 24.76 2.60
C THR A 66 -26.06 23.98 2.98
N LYS A 67 -25.93 22.70 3.31
CA LYS A 67 -27.06 21.80 3.64
C LYS A 67 -27.33 21.71 5.15
N GLY A 68 -26.44 22.24 5.97
CA GLY A 68 -26.54 22.26 7.43
C GLY A 68 -25.93 21.02 8.12
N PRO A 69 -25.83 21.05 9.46
CA PRO A 69 -25.14 20.03 10.26
C PRO A 69 -25.83 18.65 10.28
N ASN A 70 -27.12 18.60 9.94
CA ASN A 70 -27.93 17.38 9.95
C ASN A 70 -27.96 16.66 8.59
N PHE A 71 -27.16 17.11 7.62
CA PHE A 71 -27.10 16.48 6.30
C PHE A 71 -26.60 15.03 6.38
N ASP A 72 -27.33 14.11 5.74
CA ASP A 72 -26.95 12.70 5.68
C ASP A 72 -25.95 12.44 4.54
N LEU A 73 -24.68 12.27 4.91
CA LEU A 73 -23.59 12.04 3.96
C LEU A 73 -23.73 10.71 3.19
N ARG A 74 -24.53 9.75 3.67
CA ARG A 74 -24.71 8.45 2.99
C ARG A 74 -25.26 8.59 1.58
N PHE A 75 -26.02 9.65 1.30
CA PHE A 75 -26.51 9.92 -0.05
C PHE A 75 -25.38 10.12 -1.06
N LEU A 76 -24.27 10.74 -0.64
CA LEU A 76 -23.10 11.00 -1.51
C LEU A 76 -22.12 9.83 -1.53
N LEU A 77 -22.12 8.99 -0.49
CA LEU A 77 -21.26 7.81 -0.38
C LEU A 77 -21.94 6.53 -0.88
N ARG A 78 -23.14 6.64 -1.45
CA ARG A 78 -23.89 5.48 -1.92
C ARG A 78 -23.08 4.71 -2.97
N GLY A 79 -22.96 3.39 -2.79
CA GLY A 79 -22.20 2.53 -3.71
C GLY A 79 -20.70 2.46 -3.40
N THR A 80 -20.22 3.20 -2.39
CA THR A 80 -18.80 3.21 -1.99
C THR A 80 -18.50 2.29 -0.80
N ASP A 81 -19.52 1.60 -0.27
CA ASP A 81 -19.40 0.66 0.85
C ASP A 81 -18.31 -0.40 0.61
N ARG A 82 -18.18 -0.86 -0.63
CA ARG A 82 -17.12 -1.81 -1.02
C ARG A 82 -15.73 -1.23 -0.77
N HIS A 83 -15.50 0.04 -1.10
CA HIS A 83 -14.22 0.72 -0.89
C HIS A 83 -13.89 0.85 0.60
N LEU A 84 -14.86 1.31 1.41
CA LEU A 84 -14.69 1.47 2.85
C LEU A 84 -14.45 0.13 3.55
N ASN A 85 -15.19 -0.91 3.17
CA ASN A 85 -14.99 -2.25 3.72
C ASN A 85 -13.62 -2.82 3.30
N ALA A 86 -13.24 -2.67 2.04
CA ALA A 86 -11.97 -3.18 1.52
C ALA A 86 -10.76 -2.51 2.18
N ILE A 87 -10.80 -1.20 2.46
CA ILE A 87 -9.66 -0.52 3.11
C ILE A 87 -9.50 -0.93 4.58
N VAL A 88 -10.61 -1.14 5.30
CA VAL A 88 -10.60 -1.66 6.69
C VAL A 88 -10.05 -3.09 6.71
N CYS A 89 -10.52 -3.94 5.80
CA CYS A 89 -10.01 -5.30 5.62
C CYS A 89 -8.52 -5.30 5.23
N GLY A 90 -8.11 -4.38 4.34
CA GLY A 90 -6.73 -4.21 3.90
C GLY A 90 -5.81 -3.85 5.07
N TYR A 91 -6.19 -2.90 5.91
CA TYR A 91 -5.38 -2.54 7.10
C TYR A 91 -5.17 -3.73 8.03
N ARG A 92 -6.19 -4.58 8.19
CA ARG A 92 -6.12 -5.75 9.08
C ARG A 92 -5.31 -6.91 8.52
N ASN A 93 -5.25 -7.05 7.19
CA ASN A 93 -4.75 -8.26 6.54
C ASN A 93 -3.58 -8.02 5.56
N ASP A 94 -3.13 -6.79 5.34
CA ASP A 94 -2.00 -6.48 4.45
C ASP A 94 -0.91 -5.72 5.21
N ILE A 95 0.27 -6.37 5.27
CA ILE A 95 1.48 -5.84 5.92
C ILE A 95 1.89 -4.50 5.31
N ALA A 96 1.77 -4.35 3.99
CA ALA A 96 2.14 -3.10 3.34
C ALA A 96 1.22 -1.94 3.77
N VAL A 97 -0.05 -2.21 4.04
CA VAL A 97 -1.02 -1.19 4.47
C VAL A 97 -0.73 -0.76 5.91
N PHE A 98 -0.68 -1.68 6.88
CA PHE A 98 -0.48 -1.28 8.27
C PHE A 98 0.94 -0.78 8.56
N MET A 99 1.96 -1.25 7.83
CA MET A 99 3.32 -0.68 7.91
C MET A 99 3.47 0.62 7.13
N ARG A 100 2.42 1.13 6.46
CA ARG A 100 2.42 2.37 5.67
C ARG A 100 3.52 2.36 4.61
N SER A 101 3.54 1.30 3.80
CA SER A 101 4.58 1.01 2.83
C SER A 101 4.05 0.67 1.45
N ILE A 102 4.91 0.84 0.45
CA ILE A 102 4.66 0.53 -0.95
C ILE A 102 5.27 -0.82 -1.27
N ARG A 103 4.44 -1.77 -1.70
CA ARG A 103 4.93 -3.07 -2.19
C ARG A 103 5.30 -2.94 -3.65
N ILE A 104 6.55 -3.27 -3.97
CA ILE A 104 7.05 -3.24 -5.34
C ILE A 104 6.80 -4.60 -6.00
N PHE A 105 6.39 -4.58 -7.26
CA PHE A 105 6.19 -5.79 -8.04
C PHE A 105 7.56 -6.40 -8.38
N PRO A 106 7.84 -7.66 -8.00
CA PRO A 106 9.13 -8.29 -8.28
C PRO A 106 9.30 -8.57 -9.77
N MET A 107 10.34 -7.98 -10.37
CA MET A 107 10.68 -8.24 -11.78
C MET A 107 12.11 -7.81 -12.07
N ALA A 108 12.68 -8.24 -13.20
CA ALA A 108 14.01 -7.79 -13.60
C ALA A 108 14.04 -6.27 -13.83
N PHE A 109 15.15 -5.64 -13.47
CA PHE A 109 15.36 -4.20 -13.66
C PHE A 109 15.12 -3.78 -15.12
N ALA A 110 15.66 -4.55 -16.07
CA ALA A 110 15.51 -4.28 -17.51
C ALA A 110 14.04 -4.25 -17.94
N ASP A 111 13.21 -5.19 -17.47
CA ASP A 111 11.77 -5.21 -17.79
C ASP A 111 11.03 -4.03 -17.16
N ARG A 112 11.37 -3.68 -15.91
CA ARG A 112 10.78 -2.51 -15.22
C ARG A 112 11.07 -1.22 -15.99
N GLU A 113 12.29 -1.06 -16.48
CA GLU A 113 12.72 0.11 -17.25
C GLU A 113 11.97 0.25 -18.59
N GLN A 114 11.44 -0.83 -19.14
CA GLN A 114 10.59 -0.74 -20.34
C GLN A 114 9.27 -0.03 -20.03
N PHE A 115 8.63 -0.34 -18.89
CA PHE A 115 7.45 0.40 -18.44
C PHE A 115 7.78 1.86 -18.11
N THR A 116 8.87 2.09 -17.38
CA THR A 116 9.34 3.43 -17.00
C THR A 116 9.57 4.29 -18.25
N SER A 117 10.40 3.81 -19.18
CA SER A 117 10.77 4.54 -20.39
C SER A 117 9.61 4.73 -21.37
N ALA A 118 8.65 3.80 -21.41
CA ALA A 118 7.43 3.96 -22.21
C ALA A 118 6.58 5.12 -21.70
N ILE A 119 6.41 5.22 -20.38
CA ILE A 119 5.70 6.34 -19.75
C ILE A 119 6.46 7.64 -19.98
N VAL A 120 7.74 7.72 -19.58
CA VAL A 120 8.55 8.95 -19.71
C VAL A 120 8.52 9.52 -21.13
N SER A 121 8.60 8.67 -22.15
CA SER A 121 8.61 9.15 -23.54
C SER A 121 7.26 9.64 -24.08
N ALA A 122 6.15 9.23 -23.46
CA ALA A 122 4.81 9.47 -23.98
C ALA A 122 4.07 10.59 -23.24
N VAL A 123 4.39 10.77 -21.97
CA VAL A 123 3.63 11.66 -21.08
C VAL A 123 4.24 13.07 -21.03
N GLY A 124 3.37 14.06 -20.88
CA GLY A 124 3.74 15.46 -20.63
C GLY A 124 3.21 15.93 -19.28
N ASN A 125 2.26 16.86 -19.30
CA ASN A 125 1.72 17.54 -18.11
C ASN A 125 0.78 16.66 -17.26
N ILE A 126 1.31 15.63 -16.61
CA ILE A 126 0.58 14.80 -15.63
C ILE A 126 1.30 14.81 -14.29
N VAL A 127 0.57 14.55 -13.21
CA VAL A 127 1.12 14.46 -11.84
C VAL A 127 1.82 13.13 -11.62
N TYR A 128 1.17 12.02 -11.98
CA TYR A 128 1.70 10.67 -11.84
C TYR A 128 1.37 9.81 -13.06
N GLY A 129 2.33 9.03 -13.53
CA GLY A 129 2.15 7.87 -14.41
C GLY A 129 2.60 6.62 -13.66
N LEU A 130 1.67 5.68 -13.45
CA LEU A 130 1.88 4.49 -12.62
C LEU A 130 1.52 3.24 -13.39
N VAL A 131 2.27 2.16 -13.16
CA VAL A 131 1.82 0.81 -13.51
C VAL A 131 1.70 -0.01 -12.24
N ILE A 132 0.53 -0.59 -12.02
CA ILE A 132 0.23 -1.44 -10.87
C ILE A 132 -0.19 -2.82 -11.37
N ALA A 133 0.34 -3.88 -10.79
CA ALA A 133 -0.09 -5.25 -11.03
C ALA A 133 -0.21 -6.01 -9.70
N ASN A 134 -1.24 -6.83 -9.53
CA ASN A 134 -1.44 -7.66 -8.33
C ASN A 134 -1.28 -6.88 -7.00
N ARG A 135 -1.86 -5.67 -6.90
CA ARG A 135 -1.72 -4.74 -5.76
C ARG A 135 -0.28 -4.32 -5.44
N GLN A 136 0.61 -4.35 -6.43
CA GLN A 136 2.02 -4.00 -6.31
C GLN A 136 2.41 -2.99 -7.39
N LEU A 137 3.32 -2.08 -7.05
CA LEU A 137 3.80 -1.05 -7.96
C LEU A 137 4.91 -1.61 -8.87
N ILE A 138 4.68 -1.61 -10.18
CA ILE A 138 5.71 -1.90 -11.18
C ILE A 138 6.59 -0.67 -11.39
N THR A 139 6.00 0.47 -11.73
CA THR A 139 6.77 1.71 -11.92
C THR A 139 5.94 2.93 -11.55
N VAL A 140 6.64 4.01 -11.20
CA VAL A 140 6.09 5.33 -10.97
C VAL A 140 6.98 6.38 -11.64
N VAL A 141 6.36 7.20 -12.46
CA VAL A 141 6.94 8.43 -13.00
C VAL A 141 6.08 9.59 -12.53
N ARG A 142 6.69 10.70 -12.13
CA ARG A 142 5.98 11.80 -11.46
C ARG A 142 6.64 13.14 -11.71
N MET A 143 5.87 14.23 -11.60
CA MET A 143 6.48 15.57 -11.69
C MET A 143 7.56 15.77 -10.62
N LYS A 144 8.55 16.59 -10.95
CA LYS A 144 9.66 16.92 -10.06
C LYS A 144 9.13 17.55 -8.77
N GLY A 145 9.68 17.14 -7.62
CA GLY A 145 9.30 17.63 -6.30
C GLY A 145 8.06 16.95 -5.68
N ILE A 146 7.34 16.14 -6.46
CA ILE A 146 6.18 15.39 -5.96
C ILE A 146 6.64 13.99 -5.53
N ALA A 147 6.24 13.56 -4.34
CA ALA A 147 6.43 12.20 -3.85
C ALA A 147 5.11 11.42 -3.91
N LEU A 148 5.18 10.11 -4.14
CA LEU A 148 4.02 9.24 -4.01
C LEU A 148 3.93 8.74 -2.57
N ASN A 149 2.90 9.15 -1.83
CA ASN A 149 2.69 8.67 -0.48
C ASN A 149 2.13 7.24 -0.49
N PRO A 150 2.59 6.33 0.40
CA PRO A 150 2.03 4.98 0.51
C PRO A 150 0.52 4.95 0.72
N CYS A 151 -0.03 5.91 1.48
CA CYS A 151 -1.46 5.99 1.72
C CYS A 151 -2.24 6.22 0.43
N ASP A 152 -1.81 7.18 -0.39
CA ASP A 152 -2.48 7.54 -1.65
C ASP A 152 -2.36 6.41 -2.68
N LEU A 153 -1.23 5.69 -2.72
CA LEU A 153 -1.12 4.49 -3.54
C LEU A 153 -2.11 3.40 -3.10
N HIS A 154 -2.29 3.18 -1.79
CA HIS A 154 -3.26 2.20 -1.30
C HIS A 154 -4.70 2.59 -1.64
N LEU A 155 -5.03 3.88 -1.70
CA LEU A 155 -6.33 4.36 -2.19
C LEU A 155 -6.52 4.06 -3.68
N LEU A 156 -5.49 4.26 -4.50
CA LEU A 156 -5.52 3.91 -5.94
C LEU A 156 -5.66 2.41 -6.18
N ILE A 157 -4.92 1.60 -5.42
CA ILE A 157 -5.05 0.14 -5.46
C ILE A 157 -6.49 -0.27 -5.06
N ASN A 158 -7.03 0.34 -4.01
CA ASN A 158 -8.39 0.04 -3.56
C ASN A 158 -9.45 0.46 -4.58
N LEU A 159 -9.24 1.57 -5.31
CA LEU A 159 -10.07 1.97 -6.44
C LEU A 159 -10.12 0.88 -7.52
N ILE A 160 -8.95 0.36 -7.94
CA ILE A 160 -8.86 -0.69 -8.96
C ILE A 160 -9.59 -1.96 -8.50
N ASP A 161 -9.28 -2.46 -7.31
CA ASP A 161 -9.82 -3.74 -6.82
C ASP A 161 -11.31 -3.70 -6.49
N CYS A 162 -11.83 -2.53 -6.10
CA CYS A 162 -13.24 -2.35 -5.82
C CYS A 162 -14.09 -2.19 -7.09
N ASN A 163 -13.47 -1.94 -8.26
CA ASN A 163 -14.19 -1.70 -9.51
C ASN A 163 -13.70 -2.63 -10.63
N PRO A 164 -14.14 -3.91 -10.63
CA PRO A 164 -13.75 -4.87 -11.67
C PRO A 164 -14.09 -4.44 -13.10
N SER A 165 -15.11 -3.59 -13.28
CA SER A 165 -15.52 -3.04 -14.59
C SER A 165 -14.43 -2.19 -15.24
N LEU A 166 -13.47 -1.66 -14.47
CA LEU A 166 -12.35 -0.87 -15.01
C LEU A 166 -11.45 -1.68 -15.95
N LYS A 167 -11.55 -3.01 -15.95
CA LYS A 167 -10.79 -3.89 -16.84
C LYS A 167 -11.26 -3.84 -18.29
N ASN A 168 -12.49 -3.42 -18.55
CA ASN A 168 -13.16 -3.65 -19.83
C ASN A 168 -13.12 -2.43 -20.77
N ALA A 169 -12.65 -1.28 -20.30
CA ALA A 169 -12.63 -0.03 -21.07
C ALA A 169 -11.60 0.95 -20.51
N ASP A 170 -11.38 2.04 -21.24
CA ASP A 170 -10.69 3.23 -20.73
C ASP A 170 -11.65 3.99 -19.79
N ASN A 171 -11.16 4.38 -18.61
CA ASN A 171 -12.00 5.05 -17.60
C ASN A 171 -11.44 6.40 -17.19
N TRP A 172 -12.33 7.35 -16.93
CA TRP A 172 -12.01 8.70 -16.44
C TRP A 172 -12.65 8.92 -15.09
N ILE A 173 -11.84 8.95 -14.03
CA ILE A 173 -12.34 8.92 -12.66
C ILE A 173 -11.78 10.10 -11.87
N PRO A 174 -12.62 11.01 -11.35
CA PRO A 174 -12.16 11.99 -10.38
C PRO A 174 -11.78 11.26 -9.08
N ILE A 175 -10.57 11.54 -8.58
CA ILE A 175 -10.07 10.97 -7.33
C ILE A 175 -9.27 12.00 -6.56
N CYS A 176 -9.55 12.14 -5.28
CA CYS A 176 -8.73 12.95 -4.38
C CYS A 176 -7.64 12.08 -3.76
N LEU A 177 -6.41 12.61 -3.69
CA LEU A 177 -5.28 11.96 -3.06
C LEU A 177 -4.90 12.77 -1.81
N PRO A 178 -5.37 12.38 -0.60
CA PRO A 178 -5.30 13.25 0.57
C PRO A 178 -3.89 13.57 1.08
N GLN A 179 -2.85 12.85 0.67
CA GLN A 179 -1.47 13.20 1.01
C GLN A 179 -0.80 14.05 -0.06
N PHE A 180 -1.34 14.08 -1.28
CA PHE A 180 -0.97 15.01 -2.33
C PHE A 180 -1.70 16.36 -2.17
N ASN A 181 -3.03 16.35 -2.21
CA ASN A 181 -3.89 17.51 -1.99
C ASN A 181 -5.28 17.04 -1.56
N ASP A 182 -5.66 17.28 -0.30
CA ASP A 182 -6.96 16.86 0.25
C ASP A 182 -8.13 17.80 -0.10
N THR A 183 -7.86 18.93 -0.76
CA THR A 183 -8.87 19.93 -1.15
C THR A 183 -9.35 19.78 -2.59
N GLY A 184 -8.57 19.13 -3.45
CA GLY A 184 -8.82 19.07 -4.90
C GLY A 184 -8.84 17.66 -5.46
N PHE A 185 -9.53 17.51 -6.60
CA PHE A 185 -9.49 16.27 -7.37
C PHE A 185 -8.31 16.27 -8.33
N LEU A 186 -7.71 15.09 -8.46
CA LEU A 186 -7.04 14.66 -9.68
C LEU A 186 -8.04 13.90 -10.55
N TYR A 187 -7.71 13.75 -11.81
CA TYR A 187 -8.46 12.94 -12.75
C TYR A 187 -7.59 11.79 -13.22
N ALA A 188 -8.00 10.58 -12.86
CA ALA A 188 -7.30 9.35 -13.17
C ALA A 188 -7.84 8.75 -14.48
N TYR A 189 -6.96 8.64 -15.46
CA TYR A 189 -7.12 7.76 -16.60
C TYR A 189 -6.72 6.35 -16.19
N VAL A 190 -7.64 5.39 -16.27
CA VAL A 190 -7.41 3.99 -15.87
C VAL A 190 -7.61 3.07 -17.07
N SER A 191 -6.59 2.31 -17.44
CA SER A 191 -6.63 1.30 -18.51
C SER A 191 -5.75 0.12 -18.15
N PHE A 192 -6.19 -1.10 -18.46
CA PHE A 192 -5.31 -2.27 -18.41
C PHE A 192 -4.45 -2.33 -19.68
N ILE A 193 -3.19 -2.74 -19.53
CA ILE A 193 -2.22 -2.71 -20.63
C ILE A 193 -2.49 -3.86 -21.62
N TRP A 194 -2.87 -5.03 -21.10
CA TRP A 194 -3.21 -6.20 -21.90
C TRP A 194 -4.53 -6.79 -21.45
N GLU A 195 -5.27 -7.34 -22.41
CA GLU A 195 -6.51 -8.07 -22.14
C GLU A 195 -6.23 -9.27 -21.22
N GLY A 196 -7.05 -9.45 -20.19
CA GLY A 196 -6.90 -10.51 -19.20
C GLY A 196 -5.75 -10.32 -18.18
N SER A 197 -4.86 -9.35 -18.37
CA SER A 197 -3.72 -9.12 -17.47
C SER A 197 -4.10 -8.35 -16.20
N SER A 198 -3.26 -8.44 -15.17
CA SER A 198 -3.37 -7.63 -13.95
C SER A 198 -2.67 -6.28 -14.04
N ALA A 199 -1.88 -6.03 -15.09
CA ALA A 199 -1.15 -4.77 -15.27
C ALA A 199 -2.08 -3.62 -15.67
N CYS A 200 -2.26 -2.68 -14.75
CA CYS A 200 -3.08 -1.49 -14.87
C CYS A 200 -2.21 -0.24 -14.97
N LEU A 201 -2.40 0.52 -16.06
CA LEU A 201 -1.85 1.86 -16.27
C LEU A 201 -2.78 2.90 -15.66
N LEU A 202 -2.21 3.78 -14.85
CA LEU A 202 -2.86 4.92 -14.22
C LEU A 202 -2.11 6.20 -14.62
N LEU A 203 -2.80 7.15 -15.27
CA LEU A 203 -2.28 8.48 -15.56
C LEU A 203 -3.13 9.51 -14.83
N LEU A 204 -2.54 10.27 -13.91
CA LEU A 204 -3.24 11.22 -13.06
C LEU A 204 -2.93 12.66 -13.48
N SER A 205 -3.95 13.42 -13.87
CA SER A 205 -3.82 14.82 -14.28
C SER A 205 -4.61 15.76 -13.36
N LEU A 206 -4.18 17.03 -13.30
CA LEU A 206 -4.96 18.12 -12.70
C LEU A 206 -6.03 18.65 -13.68
N GLU A 207 -5.87 18.38 -14.97
CA GLU A 207 -6.74 18.91 -16.03
C GLU A 207 -7.96 18.01 -16.22
N ARG A 208 -9.15 18.53 -15.89
CA ARG A 208 -10.44 17.82 -16.02
C ARG A 208 -10.73 17.32 -17.45
N GLY A 209 -10.26 18.07 -18.45
CA GLY A 209 -10.51 17.82 -19.87
C GLY A 209 -9.46 16.96 -20.58
N ALA A 210 -8.46 16.43 -19.86
CA ALA A 210 -7.32 15.74 -20.48
C ALA A 210 -7.61 14.31 -20.96
N PHE A 211 -8.86 13.85 -20.97
CA PHE A 211 -9.21 12.46 -21.29
C PHE A 211 -8.67 12.01 -22.66
N GLU A 212 -8.98 12.76 -23.73
CA GLU A 212 -8.55 12.38 -25.09
C GLU A 212 -7.04 12.48 -25.27
N THR A 213 -6.41 13.48 -24.65
CA THR A 213 -4.94 13.61 -24.63
C THR A 213 -4.31 12.37 -23.98
N LEU A 214 -4.81 11.96 -22.82
CA LEU A 214 -4.28 10.80 -22.09
C LEU A 214 -4.62 9.46 -22.75
N ARG A 215 -5.70 9.40 -23.53
CA ARG A 215 -6.00 8.25 -24.39
C ARG A 215 -4.92 8.05 -25.46
N GLY A 216 -4.54 9.11 -26.18
CA GLY A 216 -3.45 9.06 -27.15
C GLY A 216 -2.08 8.75 -26.51
N VAL A 217 -1.84 9.26 -25.30
CA VAL A 217 -0.65 8.90 -24.50
C VAL A 217 -0.64 7.41 -24.16
N LYS A 218 -1.76 6.85 -23.72
CA LYS A 218 -1.91 5.41 -23.47
C LYS A 218 -1.65 4.59 -24.72
N GLU A 219 -2.17 4.99 -25.88
CA GLU A 219 -1.91 4.29 -27.15
C GLU A 219 -0.42 4.28 -27.52
N THR A 220 0.28 5.38 -27.27
CA THR A 220 1.73 5.49 -27.47
C THR A 220 2.49 4.55 -26.52
N ILE A 221 2.11 4.52 -25.24
CA ILE A 221 2.69 3.62 -24.22
C ILE A 221 2.49 2.16 -24.62
N ILE A 222 1.25 1.77 -24.96
CA ILE A 222 0.93 0.38 -25.32
C ILE A 222 1.67 -0.03 -26.58
N THR A 223 1.70 0.80 -27.63
CA THR A 223 2.43 0.50 -28.86
C THR A 223 3.91 0.20 -28.58
N LYS A 224 4.56 0.95 -27.68
CA LYS A 224 5.95 0.73 -27.29
C LYS A 224 6.14 -0.57 -26.49
N LEU A 225 5.26 -0.84 -25.52
CA LEU A 225 5.31 -2.08 -24.71
C LEU A 225 4.95 -3.33 -25.52
N CYS A 226 4.12 -3.19 -26.57
CA CYS A 226 3.62 -4.28 -27.39
C CYS A 226 4.47 -4.56 -28.64
N SER A 227 5.70 -4.06 -28.73
CA SER A 227 6.64 -4.52 -29.77
C SER A 227 6.90 -6.04 -29.63
N SER A 228 6.94 -6.78 -30.74
CA SER A 228 6.68 -8.24 -30.76
C SER A 228 7.52 -9.06 -29.76
N LYS A 229 8.82 -8.84 -29.68
CA LYS A 229 9.71 -9.57 -28.75
C LYS A 229 9.56 -9.11 -27.29
N LEU A 230 9.33 -7.82 -27.08
CA LEU A 230 9.21 -7.23 -25.74
C LEU A 230 7.89 -7.61 -25.07
N CYS A 231 6.80 -7.60 -25.84
CA CYS A 231 5.44 -7.85 -25.38
C CYS A 231 5.33 -9.19 -24.65
N THR A 232 5.83 -10.27 -25.26
CA THR A 232 5.78 -11.62 -24.68
C THR A 232 6.62 -11.71 -23.41
N SER A 233 7.81 -11.09 -23.39
CA SER A 233 8.67 -11.06 -22.20
C SER A 233 8.00 -10.34 -21.03
N LEU A 234 7.45 -9.15 -21.27
CA LEU A 234 6.80 -8.36 -20.22
C LEU A 234 5.51 -9.02 -19.72
N LYS A 235 4.70 -9.58 -20.62
CA LYS A 235 3.50 -10.35 -20.22
C LYS A 235 3.89 -11.51 -19.32
N ASN A 236 4.88 -12.31 -19.73
CA ASN A 236 5.38 -13.43 -18.93
C ASN A 236 5.91 -12.96 -17.56
N ALA A 237 6.67 -11.86 -17.51
CA ALA A 237 7.17 -11.30 -16.25
C ALA A 237 6.04 -10.84 -15.30
N VAL A 238 4.91 -10.36 -15.84
CA VAL A 238 3.74 -9.94 -15.05
C VAL A 238 2.87 -11.14 -14.61
N GLU A 239 2.70 -12.13 -15.48
CA GLU A 239 1.92 -13.34 -15.21
C GLU A 239 2.65 -14.29 -14.25
N ASN A 240 3.97 -14.36 -14.35
CA ASN A 240 4.85 -15.19 -13.54
C ASN A 240 5.81 -14.32 -12.73
N PRO A 241 5.32 -13.59 -11.70
CA PRO A 241 6.16 -12.74 -10.88
C PRO A 241 7.27 -13.56 -10.21
N SER A 242 8.46 -12.96 -10.11
CA SER A 242 9.52 -13.53 -9.29
C SER A 242 9.15 -13.49 -7.81
N PHE A 243 9.72 -14.38 -7.01
CA PHE A 243 9.57 -14.36 -5.56
C PHE A 243 10.93 -14.26 -4.90
N PHE A 244 10.96 -13.68 -3.70
CA PHE A 244 12.19 -13.66 -2.91
C PHE A 244 12.39 -15.04 -2.29
N ASP A 245 13.37 -15.76 -2.78
CA ASP A 245 13.70 -17.08 -2.27
C ASP A 245 14.64 -16.97 -1.06
N ILE A 246 14.18 -17.46 0.10
CA ILE A 246 14.99 -17.55 1.31
C ILE A 246 15.84 -18.84 1.30
N GLN A 247 15.45 -19.86 0.54
CA GLN A 247 15.98 -21.22 0.59
C GLN A 247 17.08 -21.46 -0.44
N THR A 248 18.12 -20.64 -0.43
CA THR A 248 19.33 -20.98 -1.18
C THR A 248 20.14 -22.01 -0.37
N ASP A 249 19.96 -23.29 -0.71
CA ASP A 249 20.81 -24.47 -0.44
C ASP A 249 20.65 -25.26 0.88
N VAL A 250 19.94 -24.80 1.91
CA VAL A 250 19.69 -25.55 3.18
C VAL A 250 18.32 -25.16 3.76
N PRO A 251 17.58 -26.03 4.51
CA PRO A 251 16.39 -25.59 5.25
C PRO A 251 16.75 -24.43 6.18
N SER A 252 16.37 -23.23 5.76
CA SER A 252 16.65 -22.02 6.51
C SER A 252 15.75 -22.02 7.74
N ASP A 253 16.34 -21.87 8.92
CA ASP A 253 15.59 -21.62 10.15
C ASP A 253 14.79 -20.30 10.07
N LEU A 254 15.03 -19.46 9.05
CA LEU A 254 14.21 -18.31 8.73
C LEU A 254 13.00 -18.73 7.89
N TRP A 255 11.82 -18.76 8.50
CA TRP A 255 10.57 -19.15 7.84
C TRP A 255 9.95 -18.02 7.03
N HIS A 256 9.98 -16.78 7.54
CA HIS A 256 9.42 -15.62 6.83
C HIS A 256 10.05 -14.31 7.30
N PHE A 257 10.16 -13.32 6.42
CA PHE A 257 10.58 -11.97 6.77
C PHE A 257 9.73 -10.87 6.12
N THR A 258 9.79 -9.69 6.73
CA THR A 258 9.33 -8.42 6.15
C THR A 258 10.43 -7.39 6.31
N TYR A 259 10.88 -6.81 5.21
CA TYR A 259 11.87 -5.74 5.19
C TYR A 259 11.24 -4.47 4.62
N LYS A 260 11.28 -3.39 5.40
CA LYS A 260 10.85 -2.06 4.99
C LYS A 260 12.07 -1.14 4.87
N ASN A 261 12.29 -0.58 3.70
CA ASN A 261 13.18 0.56 3.52
C ASN A 261 12.45 1.82 4.01
N ARG A 262 13.00 2.48 5.03
CA ARG A 262 12.35 3.64 5.67
C ARG A 262 12.48 4.91 4.83
N CYS A 263 13.55 5.04 4.04
CA CYS A 263 13.79 6.20 3.20
C CYS A 263 12.81 6.24 2.02
N SER A 264 12.58 5.10 1.35
CA SER A 264 11.67 5.01 0.21
C SER A 264 10.25 4.58 0.58
N SER A 265 10.02 4.21 1.85
CA SER A 265 8.79 3.58 2.33
C SER A 265 8.42 2.29 1.56
N GLN A 266 9.36 1.63 0.90
CA GLN A 266 9.11 0.40 0.16
C GLN A 266 9.25 -0.82 1.06
N ILE A 267 8.47 -1.87 0.77
CA ILE A 267 8.47 -3.12 1.52
C ILE A 267 8.66 -4.32 0.60
N CYS A 268 9.49 -5.26 1.06
CA CYS A 268 9.66 -6.58 0.50
C CYS A 268 9.37 -7.64 1.58
N CYS A 269 8.78 -8.76 1.19
CA CYS A 269 8.60 -9.91 2.04
C CYS A 269 8.84 -11.19 1.26
N SER A 270 9.20 -12.25 1.97
CA SER A 270 9.28 -13.59 1.40
C SER A 270 7.91 -14.14 1.00
N GLN A 271 7.93 -15.20 0.20
CA GLN A 271 6.74 -16.00 -0.03
C GLN A 271 6.34 -16.78 1.23
N HIS A 272 5.06 -17.10 1.34
CA HIS A 272 4.57 -18.01 2.37
C HIS A 272 5.07 -19.42 2.09
N SER A 273 5.85 -19.96 3.01
CA SER A 273 6.38 -21.33 3.01
C SER A 273 5.91 -22.07 4.26
N LEU A 274 6.26 -23.36 4.41
CA LEU A 274 6.02 -24.08 5.65
C LEU A 274 6.68 -23.35 6.84
N PRO A 275 5.99 -23.19 7.99
CA PRO A 275 4.69 -23.76 8.37
C PRO A 275 3.49 -22.83 8.13
N PHE A 276 3.58 -21.83 7.25
CA PHE A 276 2.56 -20.78 7.07
C PHE A 276 1.80 -20.88 5.73
N ILE A 277 1.33 -22.07 5.36
CA ILE A 277 0.67 -22.28 4.05
C ILE A 277 -0.83 -22.05 4.14
N SER A 278 -1.50 -22.59 5.16
CA SER A 278 -2.95 -22.50 5.31
C SER A 278 -3.40 -21.09 5.67
N LYS A 279 -4.67 -20.76 5.39
CA LYS A 279 -5.27 -19.45 5.74
C LYS A 279 -5.12 -19.13 7.23
N SER A 280 -5.31 -20.12 8.10
CA SER A 280 -5.20 -19.97 9.55
C SER A 280 -3.76 -19.64 10.00
N GLU A 281 -2.78 -20.32 9.41
CA GLU A 281 -1.37 -20.08 9.72
C GLU A 281 -0.90 -18.73 9.17
N ARG A 282 -1.36 -18.33 7.98
CA ARG A 282 -1.08 -16.99 7.42
C ARG A 282 -1.66 -15.89 8.29
N TRP A 283 -2.86 -16.06 8.83
CA TRP A 283 -3.40 -15.13 9.83
C TRP A 283 -2.54 -15.10 11.09
N LYS A 284 -2.10 -16.25 11.60
CA LYS A 284 -1.19 -16.31 12.75
C LYS A 284 0.13 -15.57 12.50
N LEU A 285 0.70 -15.73 11.29
CA LEU A 285 1.89 -15.02 10.84
C LEU A 285 1.68 -13.50 10.83
N GLN A 286 0.55 -13.03 10.31
CA GLN A 286 0.21 -11.60 10.33
C GLN A 286 0.09 -11.06 11.76
N GLU A 287 -0.49 -11.83 12.68
CA GLU A 287 -0.56 -11.44 14.10
C GLU A 287 0.83 -11.31 14.74
N TYR A 288 1.81 -12.11 14.33
CA TYR A 288 3.20 -11.93 14.76
C TYR A 288 3.77 -10.60 14.27
N TYR A 289 3.55 -10.25 13.01
CA TYR A 289 4.00 -8.97 12.45
C TYR A 289 3.31 -7.77 13.10
N LYS A 290 1.99 -7.83 13.34
CA LYS A 290 1.27 -6.78 14.07
C LYS A 290 1.84 -6.57 15.47
N LYS A 291 2.18 -7.65 16.18
CA LYS A 291 2.79 -7.56 17.52
C LYS A 291 4.18 -6.95 17.48
N MET A 292 5.06 -7.40 16.57
CA MET A 292 6.41 -6.86 16.42
C MET A 292 6.38 -5.39 16.01
N PHE A 293 5.62 -5.03 14.98
CA PHE A 293 5.47 -3.66 14.50
C PHE A 293 4.82 -2.76 15.55
N GLY A 294 3.75 -3.23 16.20
CA GLY A 294 3.07 -2.49 17.26
C GLY A 294 3.98 -2.23 18.47
N TYR A 295 4.89 -3.15 18.78
CA TYR A 295 5.90 -2.96 19.82
C TYR A 295 6.97 -1.95 19.39
N ALA A 296 7.51 -2.07 18.17
CA ALA A 296 8.48 -1.13 17.62
C ALA A 296 7.94 0.31 17.58
N MET A 297 6.67 0.50 17.22
CA MET A 297 6.01 1.81 17.20
C MET A 297 5.85 2.44 18.59
N ARG A 298 5.62 1.63 19.63
CA ARG A 298 5.51 2.13 21.02
C ARG A 298 6.86 2.36 21.67
N THR A 299 7.93 1.82 21.10
CA THR A 299 9.29 1.89 21.65
C THR A 299 10.25 2.42 20.58
N PRO A 300 10.30 3.75 20.33
CA PRO A 300 11.12 4.34 19.26
C PRO A 300 12.64 4.10 19.41
N SER A 301 13.10 3.84 20.63
CA SER A 301 14.49 3.48 20.95
C SER A 301 14.83 2.02 20.64
N LEU A 302 13.84 1.21 20.24
CA LEU A 302 14.08 -0.19 19.88
C LEU A 302 15.09 -0.27 18.72
N ARG A 303 16.09 -1.12 18.92
CA ARG A 303 17.07 -1.48 17.88
C ARG A 303 16.99 -2.95 17.56
N HIS A 304 16.96 -3.79 18.59
CA HIS A 304 16.87 -5.24 18.45
C HIS A 304 15.80 -5.80 19.40
N LEU A 305 15.02 -6.74 18.90
CA LEU A 305 14.08 -7.54 19.66
C LEU A 305 14.28 -9.00 19.29
N PHE A 306 14.37 -9.88 20.28
CA PHE A 306 14.36 -11.32 20.08
C PHE A 306 13.44 -11.95 21.13
N ILE A 307 12.38 -12.60 20.66
CA ILE A 307 11.37 -13.25 21.50
C ILE A 307 11.31 -14.72 21.14
N THR A 308 11.53 -15.59 22.12
CA THR A 308 11.34 -17.04 21.98
C THR A 308 9.93 -17.41 22.39
N ARG A 309 9.26 -18.24 21.58
CA ARG A 309 7.94 -18.81 21.84
C ARG A 309 7.98 -20.32 21.59
N PRO A 310 7.05 -21.10 22.13
CA PRO A 310 7.03 -22.55 21.90
C PRO A 310 6.98 -22.92 20.41
N GLU A 311 6.25 -22.14 19.60
CA GLU A 311 6.06 -22.45 18.18
C GLU A 311 7.04 -21.74 17.23
N CYS A 312 7.73 -20.68 17.66
CA CYS A 312 8.63 -19.89 16.80
C CYS A 312 9.51 -18.91 17.58
N CYS A 313 10.55 -18.41 16.93
CA CYS A 313 11.30 -17.24 17.38
C CYS A 313 10.93 -16.01 16.55
N LEU A 314 10.73 -14.86 17.20
CA LEU A 314 10.46 -13.59 16.56
C LEU A 314 11.68 -12.68 16.71
N LEU A 315 12.14 -12.10 15.61
CA LEU A 315 13.24 -11.15 15.61
C LEU A 315 12.79 -9.84 14.97
N SER A 316 13.18 -8.71 15.56
CA SER A 316 13.06 -7.40 14.90
C SER A 316 14.38 -6.64 14.98
N ASN A 317 14.78 -6.05 13.86
CA ASN A 317 15.93 -5.17 13.75
C ASN A 317 15.46 -3.84 13.14
N VAL A 318 15.49 -2.78 13.93
CA VAL A 318 14.97 -1.45 13.56
C VAL A 318 16.11 -0.44 13.60
N THR A 319 16.41 0.13 12.45
CA THR A 319 17.44 1.16 12.27
C THR A 319 16.81 2.45 11.74
N SER A 320 17.63 3.49 11.52
CA SER A 320 17.18 4.70 10.82
C SER A 320 16.78 4.42 9.36
N ASN A 321 17.45 3.46 8.72
CA ASN A 321 17.36 3.25 7.27
C ASN A 321 16.36 2.14 6.91
N TYR A 322 16.20 1.14 7.77
CA TYR A 322 15.30 0.02 7.53
C TYR A 322 14.65 -0.51 8.80
N GLU A 323 13.56 -1.24 8.61
CA GLU A 323 12.85 -2.01 9.63
C GLU A 323 12.68 -3.44 9.11
N LEU A 324 13.31 -4.41 9.78
CA LEU A 324 13.31 -5.82 9.43
C LEU A 324 12.65 -6.62 10.54
N HIS A 325 11.68 -7.45 10.19
CA HIS A 325 11.05 -8.39 11.11
C HIS A 325 11.10 -9.79 10.53
N CYS A 326 11.47 -10.77 11.35
CA CYS A 326 11.67 -12.16 10.96
C CYS A 326 10.89 -13.09 11.89
N VAL A 327 10.38 -14.17 11.31
CA VAL A 327 9.81 -15.31 12.03
C VAL A 327 10.68 -16.52 11.71
N LEU A 328 11.19 -17.14 12.76
CA LEU A 328 12.18 -18.21 12.69
C LEU A 328 11.71 -19.46 13.44
N SER A 329 12.38 -20.56 13.18
CA SER A 329 12.25 -21.83 13.90
C SER A 329 12.42 -21.64 15.42
N PRO A 330 11.64 -22.36 16.25
CA PRO A 330 11.70 -22.25 17.71
C PRO A 330 13.04 -22.67 18.31
N PHE A 331 13.85 -23.43 17.57
CA PHE A 331 15.15 -23.93 18.03
C PHE A 331 16.31 -22.94 17.80
N VAL A 332 16.02 -21.80 17.18
CA VAL A 332 17.04 -20.79 16.87
C VAL A 332 17.52 -20.07 18.11
N THR A 333 18.84 -20.00 18.28
CA THR A 333 19.49 -19.16 19.28
C THR A 333 19.59 -17.71 18.81
N ARG A 334 19.72 -16.76 19.74
CA ARG A 334 19.91 -15.33 19.39
C ARG A 334 21.10 -15.12 18.45
N ALA A 335 22.22 -15.80 18.67
CA ALA A 335 23.41 -15.70 17.83
C ALA A 335 23.15 -16.20 16.39
N SER A 336 22.49 -17.36 16.26
CA SER A 336 22.07 -17.89 14.96
C SER A 336 21.09 -16.95 14.26
N ALA A 337 20.12 -16.38 14.98
CA ALA A 337 19.16 -15.43 14.41
C ALA A 337 19.85 -14.18 13.83
N SER A 338 20.83 -13.61 14.53
CA SER A 338 21.63 -12.50 14.00
C SER A 338 22.38 -12.89 12.73
N ALA A 339 22.99 -14.09 12.69
CA ALA A 339 23.67 -14.57 11.49
C ALA A 339 22.71 -14.75 10.29
N HIS A 340 21.46 -15.18 10.53
CA HIS A 340 20.42 -15.24 9.50
C HIS A 340 20.06 -13.86 8.97
N VAL A 341 19.94 -12.86 9.85
CA VAL A 341 19.67 -11.46 9.48
C VAL A 341 20.78 -10.90 8.61
N ASP A 342 22.05 -11.10 8.99
CA ASP A 342 23.18 -10.58 8.22
C ASP A 342 23.26 -11.19 6.83
N ARG A 343 22.97 -12.49 6.69
CA ARG A 343 22.85 -13.15 5.37
C ARG A 343 21.69 -12.58 4.56
N LEU A 344 20.52 -12.43 5.18
CA LEU A 344 19.33 -11.87 4.51
C LEU A 344 19.57 -10.45 4.00
N LEU A 345 20.22 -9.59 4.78
CA LEU A 345 20.54 -8.22 4.36
C LEU A 345 21.49 -8.20 3.15
N LYS A 346 22.46 -9.13 3.08
CA LYS A 346 23.33 -9.29 1.90
C LYS A 346 22.54 -9.75 0.68
N MET A 347 21.59 -10.69 0.84
CA MET A 347 20.72 -11.16 -0.24
C MET A 347 19.79 -10.04 -0.74
N LEU A 348 19.13 -9.31 0.16
CA LEU A 348 18.29 -8.17 -0.17
C LEU A 348 19.05 -7.10 -0.95
N LYS A 349 20.30 -6.84 -0.58
CA LYS A 349 21.17 -5.92 -1.32
C LYS A 349 21.55 -6.44 -2.70
N LYS A 350 21.81 -7.74 -2.86
CA LYS A 350 22.11 -8.36 -4.15
C LYS A 350 20.90 -8.31 -5.10
N GLU A 351 19.70 -8.47 -4.58
CA GLU A 351 18.45 -8.47 -5.35
C GLU A 351 17.69 -7.12 -5.33
N GLU A 352 18.36 -6.05 -4.90
CA GLU A 352 17.71 -4.76 -4.65
C GLU A 352 16.96 -4.24 -5.88
N SER A 353 17.57 -4.35 -7.06
CA SER A 353 16.99 -3.89 -8.33
C SER A 353 15.73 -4.65 -8.77
N LYS A 354 15.51 -5.86 -8.23
CA LYS A 354 14.31 -6.66 -8.50
C LYS A 354 13.13 -6.30 -7.60
N PHE A 355 13.41 -6.04 -6.31
CA PHE A 355 12.39 -5.88 -5.27
C PHE A 355 12.18 -4.45 -4.79
N PHE A 356 13.00 -3.50 -5.25
CA PHE A 356 12.89 -2.09 -4.91
C PHE A 356 13.05 -1.23 -6.16
N THR A 357 12.46 -0.04 -6.14
CA THR A 357 12.77 1.01 -7.10
C THR A 357 13.86 1.91 -6.52
N THR A 358 15.00 1.99 -7.22
CA THR A 358 16.21 2.68 -6.74
C THR A 358 16.28 4.13 -7.22
N SER A 359 15.60 4.48 -8.31
CA SER A 359 15.63 5.81 -8.92
C SER A 359 14.30 6.54 -8.74
N SER A 360 14.38 7.84 -8.42
CA SER A 360 13.22 8.73 -8.55
C SER A 360 13.13 9.20 -9.99
N VAL A 361 12.17 8.67 -10.74
CA VAL A 361 11.99 8.99 -12.15
C VAL A 361 10.99 10.14 -12.28
N HIS A 362 11.39 11.13 -13.06
CA HIS A 362 10.62 12.31 -13.37
C HIS A 362 10.43 12.42 -14.89
N PHE A 363 9.37 13.10 -15.30
CA PHE A 363 9.19 13.52 -16.70
C PHE A 363 10.21 14.60 -17.07
#